data_AF-A0AAD6SET8-F1
#
_entry.id   AF-A0AAD6SET8-F1
#
_cell.length_a   1.000
_cell.length_b   1.000
_cell.length_c   1.000
_cell.angle_alpha   90.00
_cell.angle_beta   90.00
_cell.angle_gamma   90.00
#
_symmetry.space_group_name_H-M   'P 1'
#
loop_
_entity.id
_entity.type
_entity.pdbx_description
1 polymer ?
#
loop_
_entity_poly.entity_id
_entity_poly.type
_entity_poly.pdbx_seq_one_letter_code
_entity_poly.pdbx_strand_id
1 'polypeptide(L)'
;AWAAATFVLGPRPRTTLDDEHIMSWSALTALGTYDPRHGGHIILWDLGLLVRFPPGATILLPRALLRYSFVEIGPGETRHLLIQHTPAPVLNLTENGNRTDLEF
;
A
#
# COMPACT_ATOMS: atom_id res chain seq x y z
N ALA A 1 -1.70 -2.70 -15.90
CA ALA A 1 -2.16 -1.44 -15.28
C ALA A 1 -2.93 -1.77 -14.00
N TRP A 2 -3.08 -0.83 -13.07
CA TRP A 2 -3.89 -1.00 -11.85
C TRP A 2 -5.36 -0.73 -12.14
N ALA A 3 -6.28 -1.50 -11.56
CA ALA A 3 -7.73 -1.31 -11.77
C ALA A 3 -8.35 -0.28 -10.81
N ALA A 4 -7.68 0.02 -9.69
CA ALA A 4 -8.16 0.94 -8.68
C ALA A 4 -7.01 1.76 -8.05
N ALA A 5 -7.39 2.87 -7.42
CA ALA A 5 -6.48 3.71 -6.64
C ALA A 5 -7.18 4.26 -5.38
N THR A 6 -6.47 4.27 -4.26
CA THR A 6 -6.92 4.79 -2.97
C THR A 6 -6.00 5.90 -2.51
N PHE A 7 -6.59 7.01 -2.06
CA PHE A 7 -5.86 8.12 -1.46
C PHE A 7 -6.05 8.08 0.06
N VAL A 8 -4.98 7.83 0.80
CA VAL A 8 -5.00 7.92 2.26
C VAL A 8 -4.51 9.31 2.63
N LEU A 9 -5.44 10.15 3.08
CA LEU A 9 -5.19 11.56 3.39
C LEU A 9 -5.20 11.80 4.91
N GLY A 10 -4.37 12.73 5.38
CA GLY A 10 -4.29 13.15 6.78
C GLY A 10 -2.86 13.14 7.32
N PRO A 11 -2.59 13.78 8.48
CA PRO A 11 -1.23 13.93 9.01
C PRO A 11 -0.60 12.61 9.49
N ARG A 12 -1.43 11.61 9.81
CA ARG A 12 -1.02 10.28 10.30
C ARG A 12 -1.85 9.19 9.64
N PRO A 13 -1.64 8.90 8.35
CA PRO A 13 -2.39 7.85 7.67
C PRO A 13 -2.03 6.52 8.33
N ARG A 14 -3.04 5.85 8.89
CA ARG A 14 -2.93 4.50 9.44
C ARG A 14 -3.41 3.54 8.37
N THR A 15 -2.49 2.76 7.82
CA THR A 15 -2.80 1.67 6.92
C THR A 15 -3.20 0.47 7.77
N THR A 16 -4.48 0.12 7.75
CA THR A 16 -4.92 -1.22 8.15
C THR A 16 -4.52 -2.19 7.05
N LEU A 17 -3.96 -3.34 7.44
CA LEU A 17 -3.74 -4.45 6.54
C LEU A 17 -5.11 -5.02 6.18
N ASP A 18 -5.36 -5.25 4.90
CA ASP A 18 -6.54 -5.99 4.47
C ASP A 18 -6.14 -7.46 4.36
N ASP A 19 -6.90 -8.35 5.04
CA ASP A 19 -6.68 -9.81 5.08
C ASP A 19 -7.14 -10.51 3.78
N GLU A 20 -6.91 -9.87 2.62
CA GLU A 20 -7.29 -10.42 1.32
C GLU A 20 -6.28 -11.50 0.91
N HIS A 21 -6.74 -12.75 0.80
CA HIS A 21 -5.93 -13.94 0.53
C HIS A 21 -5.43 -14.07 -0.92
N ILE A 22 -5.73 -13.09 -1.79
CA ILE A 22 -5.28 -13.09 -3.18
C ILE A 22 -3.96 -12.36 -3.29
N MET A 23 -2.98 -13.03 -3.89
CA MET A 23 -1.64 -12.53 -4.21
C MET A 23 -1.73 -11.34 -5.18
N SER A 24 -2.07 -10.17 -4.66
CA SER A 24 -2.11 -8.92 -5.41
C SER A 24 -0.90 -8.08 -5.04
N TRP A 25 -0.26 -7.53 -6.07
CA TRP A 25 0.73 -6.47 -5.88
C TRP A 25 0.00 -5.16 -5.61
N SER A 26 0.69 -4.21 -5.01
CA SER A 26 0.21 -2.83 -4.88
C SER A 26 1.38 -1.87 -5.01
N ALA A 27 1.17 -0.77 -5.74
CA ALA A 27 2.11 0.34 -5.78
C ALA A 27 1.72 1.38 -4.74
N LEU A 28 2.58 1.59 -3.75
CA LEU A 28 2.40 2.63 -2.75
C LEU A 28 3.32 3.78 -3.09
N THR A 29 2.78 4.98 -3.21
CA THR A 29 3.54 6.21 -3.45
C THR A 29 3.36 7.14 -2.27
N ALA A 30 4.48 7.52 -1.64
CA ALA A 30 4.49 8.54 -0.59
C ALA A 30 4.35 9.92 -1.20
N LEU A 31 3.48 10.75 -0.61
CA LEU A 31 3.27 12.14 -0.98
C LEU A 31 3.32 13.02 0.29
N GLY A 32 3.42 14.33 0.11
CA GLY A 32 3.49 15.30 1.21
C GLY A 32 4.89 15.85 1.44
N THR A 33 5.11 16.44 2.61
CA THR A 33 6.36 17.09 3.00
C THR A 33 6.78 16.61 4.39
N TYR A 34 7.85 15.81 4.45
CA TYR A 34 8.46 15.29 5.68
C TYR A 34 9.93 14.96 5.43
N ASP A 35 10.75 14.92 6.49
CA ASP A 35 12.15 14.50 6.42
C ASP A 35 12.27 12.96 6.56
N PRO A 36 12.58 12.24 5.47
CA PRO A 36 12.69 10.78 5.48
C PRO A 36 13.90 10.26 6.24
N ARG A 37 14.77 11.13 6.77
CA ARG A 37 15.86 10.74 7.68
C ARG A 37 15.38 10.56 9.12
N HIS A 38 14.30 11.26 9.50
CA HIS A 38 13.82 11.31 10.87
C HIS A 38 12.45 10.63 11.08
N GLY A 39 11.68 10.39 10.02
CA GLY A 39 10.37 9.75 10.11
C GLY A 39 9.93 9.16 8.78
N GLY A 40 8.69 8.65 8.72
CA GLY A 40 8.07 8.24 7.46
C GLY A 40 8.58 6.94 6.82
N HIS A 41 9.48 6.22 7.48
CA HIS A 41 10.00 4.92 7.04
C HIS A 41 8.89 3.85 6.97
N ILE A 42 9.07 2.85 6.11
CA ILE A 42 8.24 1.64 6.08
C ILE A 42 8.90 0.57 6.93
N ILE A 43 8.14 -0.02 7.85
CA ILE A 43 8.52 -1.22 8.57
C ILE A 43 7.91 -2.40 7.82
N LEU A 44 8.74 -3.34 7.34
CA LEU A 44 8.32 -4.62 6.76
C LEU A 44 8.55 -5.69 7.82
N TRP A 45 7.52 -6.00 8.60
CA TRP A 45 7.62 -6.81 9.81
C TRP A 45 8.12 -8.23 9.53
N ASP A 46 7.59 -8.88 8.48
CA ASP A 46 7.95 -10.26 8.14
C ASP A 46 9.37 -10.40 7.59
N LEU A 47 9.96 -9.31 7.10
CA LEU A 47 11.33 -9.28 6.61
C LEU A 47 12.31 -8.73 7.65
N GLY A 48 11.82 -8.18 8.77
CA GLY A 48 12.66 -7.49 9.75
C GLY A 48 13.37 -6.25 9.17
N LEU A 49 12.79 -5.61 8.14
CA LEU A 49 13.41 -4.49 7.44
C LEU A 49 12.76 -3.16 7.80
N LEU A 50 13.59 -2.14 7.97
CA LEU A 50 13.18 -0.74 8.01
C LEU A 50 13.69 -0.05 6.74
N VAL A 51 12.77 0.41 5.90
CA VAL A 51 13.08 0.99 4.60
C VAL A 51 12.79 2.49 4.65
N ARG A 52 13.79 3.31 4.32
CA ARG A 52 13.59 4.75 4.13
C ARG A 52 12.70 4.99 2.93
N PHE A 53 11.60 5.71 3.15
CA PHE A 53 10.57 5.92 2.15
C PHE A 53 10.33 7.43 1.96
N PRO A 54 11.04 8.10 1.04
CA PRO A 54 10.96 9.55 0.88
C PRO A 54 9.68 10.00 0.15
N PRO A 55 9.25 11.27 0.33
CA PRO A 55 8.19 11.85 -0.49
C PRO A 55 8.51 11.70 -1.98
N GLY A 56 7.53 11.27 -2.76
CA GLY A 56 7.67 10.98 -4.19
C GLY A 56 8.19 9.58 -4.52
N ALA A 57 8.64 8.79 -3.55
CA ALA A 57 9.04 7.40 -3.80
C ALA A 57 7.83 6.48 -3.93
N THR A 58 8.01 5.46 -4.77
CA THR A 58 7.06 4.36 -4.95
C THR A 58 7.71 3.03 -4.58
N ILE A 59 6.98 2.20 -3.85
CA ILE A 59 7.36 0.81 -3.55
C ILE A 59 6.28 -0.14 -4.07
N LEU A 60 6.70 -1.27 -4.62
CA LEU A 60 5.83 -2.38 -4.99
C LEU A 60 5.83 -3.40 -3.86
N LEU A 61 4.67 -3.66 -3.28
CA LEU A 61 4.51 -4.63 -2.18
C LEU A 61 3.49 -5.72 -2.57
N PRO A 62 3.79 -7.00 -2.31
CA PRO A 62 2.78 -8.05 -2.35
C PRO A 62 1.88 -7.90 -1.10
N ARG A 63 0.68 -7.34 -1.31
CA ARG A 63 -0.21 -6.88 -0.24
C ARG A 63 -0.67 -8.02 0.70
N ALA A 64 -0.85 -9.22 0.14
CA ALA A 64 -1.27 -10.41 0.87
C ALA A 64 -0.13 -11.15 1.59
N LEU A 65 1.13 -10.80 1.35
CA LEU A 65 2.29 -11.54 1.89
C LEU A 65 3.04 -10.82 2.99
N LEU A 66 3.05 -9.48 2.96
CA LEU A 66 3.89 -8.68 3.84
C LEU A 66 3.05 -7.77 4.71
N ARG A 67 3.19 -7.96 6.02
CA ARG A 67 2.72 -7.03 7.03
C ARG A 67 3.67 -5.84 7.07
N TYR A 68 3.12 -4.66 6.84
CA TYR A 68 3.89 -3.42 6.90
C TYR A 68 3.17 -2.34 7.68
N SER A 69 3.94 -1.38 8.19
CA SER A 69 3.44 -0.15 8.80
C SER A 69 4.37 1.00 8.46
N PHE A 70 3.96 2.22 8.80
CA PHE A 70 4.77 3.41 8.60
C PHE A 70 5.17 4.03 9.94
N VAL A 71 6.44 4.38 10.08
CA VAL A 71 6.94 5.20 11.19
C VAL A 71 6.26 6.57 11.15
N GLU A 72 5.94 7.13 12.33
CA GLU A 72 5.37 8.47 12.40
C GLU A 72 6.30 9.52 11.78
N ILE A 73 5.70 10.63 11.35
CA ILE A 73 6.41 11.82 10.89
C ILE A 73 6.47 12.85 12.02
N GLY A 74 7.37 13.81 11.91
CA GLY A 74 7.57 14.87 12.89
C GLY A 74 6.38 15.84 13.00
N PRO A 75 6.32 16.63 14.08
CA PRO A 75 5.30 17.67 14.24
C PRO A 75 5.34 18.69 13.09
N GLY A 76 4.17 19.02 12.53
CA GLY A 76 4.03 19.97 11.42
C GLY A 76 4.37 19.38 10.05
N GLU A 77 4.86 18.15 9.97
CA GLU A 77 5.05 17.43 8.71
C GLU A 77 3.73 16.83 8.21
N THR A 78 3.68 16.50 6.91
CA THR A 78 2.52 15.89 6.28
C THR A 78 2.91 14.68 5.43
N ARG A 79 2.15 13.59 5.54
CA ARG A 79 2.30 12.41 4.68
C ARG A 79 0.95 11.95 4.17
N HIS A 80 0.85 11.81 2.85
CA HIS A 80 -0.29 11.19 2.18
C HIS A 80 0.21 9.95 1.43
N LEU A 81 -0.69 9.02 1.13
CA LEU A 81 -0.36 7.84 0.33
C LEU A 81 -1.31 7.72 -0.85
N LEU A 82 -0.74 7.49 -2.03
CA LEU A 82 -1.46 6.95 -3.17
C LEU A 82 -1.17 5.45 -3.23
N ILE A 83 -2.21 4.63 -3.10
CA ILE A 83 -2.14 3.18 -3.19
C ILE A 83 -2.83 2.77 -4.48
N GLN A 84 -2.10 2.19 -5.42
CA GLN A 84 -2.68 1.64 -6.64
C GLN A 84 -2.68 0.13 -6.53
N HIS A 85 -3.85 -0.47 -6.75
CA HIS A 85 -4.05 -1.91 -6.61
C HIS A 85 -5.08 -2.42 -7.62
N THR A 86 -5.15 -3.73 -7.75
CA THR A 86 -6.26 -4.41 -8.43
C THR A 86 -7.01 -5.21 -7.37
N PRO A 87 -8.29 -4.88 -7.09
CA PRO A 87 -9.08 -5.63 -6.11
C PRO A 87 -9.18 -7.11 -6.48
N ALA A 88 -9.21 -7.96 -5.47
CA ALA A 88 -9.39 -9.42 -5.61
C ALA A 88 -10.53 -9.82 -6.59
N PRO A 89 -11.76 -9.27 -6.49
CA PRO A 89 -12.85 -9.66 -7.40
C PRO A 89 -12.56 -9.38 -8.89
N VAL A 90 -11.75 -8.36 -9.19
CA VAL A 90 -11.36 -8.02 -10.57
C VAL A 90 -10.35 -9.04 -11.12
N LEU A 91 -9.44 -9.51 -10.26
CA LEU A 91 -8.49 -10.58 -10.61
C LEU A 91 -9.26 -11.88 -10.86
N ASN A 92 -10.14 -12.28 -9.94
CA ASN A 92 -10.95 -13.49 -10.06
C ASN A 92 -11.79 -13.50 -11.34
N LEU A 93 -12.45 -12.40 -11.68
CA LEU A 93 -13.23 -12.28 -12.93
C LEU A 93 -12.39 -12.64 -14.16
N THR A 94 -11.13 -12.19 -14.19
CA THR A 94 -10.21 -12.44 -15.30
C THR A 94 -9.78 -13.90 -15.34
N GLU A 95 -9.44 -14.48 -14.18
CA GLU A 95 -9.06 -15.88 -14.03
C GLU A 95 -10.21 -16.82 -14.41
N ASN A 96 -11.45 -16.42 -14.10
CA ASN A 96 -12.68 -17.15 -14.41
C ASN A 96 -13.17 -16.95 -15.85
N GLY A 97 -12.39 -16.35 -16.75
CA GLY A 97 -12.78 -16.14 -18.15
C GLY A 97 -13.93 -15.15 -18.32
N ASN A 98 -13.90 -14.05 -17.57
CA ASN A 98 -14.92 -12.99 -17.52
C ASN A 98 -16.25 -13.43 -16.89
N ARG A 99 -16.20 -14.32 -15.91
CA ARG A 99 -17.35 -14.77 -15.13
C ARG A 99 -17.16 -14.48 -13.66
N THR A 100 -18.21 -14.07 -12.97
CA THR A 100 -18.14 -13.90 -11.52
C THR A 100 -17.89 -15.25 -10.85
N ASP A 101 -17.41 -15.25 -9.60
CA ASP A 101 -17.22 -16.48 -8.82
C ASP A 101 -18.52 -17.28 -8.64
N LEU A 102 -19.69 -16.66 -8.83
CA LEU A 102 -21.00 -17.33 -8.81
C LEU A 102 -21.36 -18.04 -10.12
N GLU A 103 -20.70 -17.68 -11.22
CA GLU A 103 -20.99 -18.14 -12.58
C GLU A 103 -19.95 -19.13 -13.14
N PHE A 104 -18.84 -19.32 -12.41
CA PHE A 104 -17.77 -20.26 -12.78
C PHE A 104 -18.02 -21.66 -12.22
#